data_AF-A0A7C6WIV7-F1
#
_entry.id   AF-A0A7C6WIV7-F1
#
_cell.length_a   1.000
_cell.length_b   1.000
_cell.length_c   1.000
_cell.angle_alpha   90.00
_cell.angle_beta   90.00
_cell.angle_gamma   90.00
#
_symmetry.space_group_name_H-M   'P 1'
#
loop_
_entity.id
_entity.type
_entity.pdbx_description
1 polymer ?
#
loop_
_entity_poly.entity_id
_entity_poly.type
_entity_poly.pdbx_seq_one_letter_code
_entity_poly.pdbx_strand_id
1 'polypeptide(L)'
;SRVGLTAAQAKDQGYVIRINKIPVSSMPRAHVNRDLRGLFVAIINQEDDQILGASLLGNNSEEIINIVKLAMDYQIPASGLRNLVFTHPTMAENFNDLFQ
;
A
#
# COMPACT_ATOMS: atom_id res chain seq x y z
N SER A 1 1.76 -6.53 8.22
CA SER A 1 1.08 -5.45 8.98
C SER A 1 -0.20 -5.00 8.27
N ARG A 2 -1.13 -4.31 8.95
CA ARG A 2 -2.36 -3.75 8.34
C ARG A 2 -2.78 -2.44 8.99
N VAL A 3 -3.44 -1.56 8.23
CA VAL A 3 -4.15 -0.37 8.72
C VAL A 3 -5.44 -0.14 7.92
N GLY A 4 -6.41 0.56 8.53
CA GLY A 4 -7.68 0.89 7.89
C GLY A 4 -8.62 -0.29 7.66
N LEU A 5 -9.45 -0.15 6.63
CA LEU A 5 -10.49 -1.10 6.27
C LEU A 5 -9.95 -2.27 5.45
N THR A 6 -10.62 -3.42 5.56
CA THR A 6 -10.52 -4.50 4.57
C THR A 6 -11.46 -4.23 3.39
N ALA A 7 -11.25 -4.92 2.27
CA ALA A 7 -12.09 -4.74 1.09
C ALA A 7 -13.56 -5.11 1.35
N ALA A 8 -13.82 -6.10 2.21
CA ALA A 8 -15.16 -6.44 2.64
C ALA A 8 -15.78 -5.29 3.45
N GLN A 9 -15.09 -4.81 4.48
CA GLN A 9 -15.56 -3.69 5.31
C GLN A 9 -15.81 -2.41 4.51
N ALA A 10 -14.95 -2.09 3.53
CA ALA A 10 -15.13 -0.92 2.70
C ALA A 10 -16.37 -1.05 1.79
N LYS A 11 -16.62 -2.23 1.23
CA LYS A 11 -17.86 -2.51 0.47
C LYS A 11 -19.10 -2.46 1.35
N ASP A 12 -19.02 -3.01 2.57
CA ASP A 12 -20.13 -2.99 3.54
C ASP A 12 -20.47 -1.55 3.98
N GLN A 13 -19.50 -0.65 3.96
CA GLN A 13 -19.68 0.79 4.22
C GLN A 13 -20.15 1.57 2.98
N GLY A 14 -20.36 0.90 1.83
CA GLY A 14 -20.89 1.51 0.62
C GLY A 14 -19.85 2.18 -0.29
N TYR A 15 -18.55 2.04 -0.02
CA TYR A 15 -17.51 2.61 -0.88
C TYR A 15 -17.40 1.88 -2.22
N VAL A 16 -17.24 2.65 -3.30
CA VAL A 16 -16.80 2.13 -4.60
C VAL A 16 -15.28 2.00 -4.57
N ILE A 17 -14.75 0.78 -4.42
CA ILE A 17 -13.32 0.58 -4.16
C ILE A 17 -12.53 0.06 -5.36
N ARG A 18 -11.29 0.53 -5.48
CA ARG A 18 -10.20 -0.08 -6.25
C ARG A 18 -9.31 -0.86 -5.30
N ILE A 19 -8.96 -2.09 -5.67
CA ILE A 19 -8.05 -2.93 -4.90
C ILE A 19 -6.79 -3.16 -5.73
N ASN A 20 -5.69 -2.57 -5.28
CA ASN A 20 -4.38 -2.77 -5.90
C ASN A 20 -3.60 -3.82 -5.14
N LYS A 21 -2.84 -4.63 -5.89
CA LYS A 21 -2.03 -5.71 -5.33
C LYS A 21 -0.72 -5.79 -6.06
N ILE A 22 0.39 -5.90 -5.32
CA ILE A 22 1.70 -6.17 -5.90
C ILE A 22 2.37 -7.31 -5.13
N PRO A 23 2.85 -8.36 -5.81
CA PRO A 23 3.57 -9.45 -5.16
C PRO A 23 4.94 -8.96 -4.69
N VAL A 24 5.40 -9.42 -3.53
CA VAL A 24 6.75 -9.07 -3.04
C VAL A 24 7.84 -9.54 -4.01
N SER A 25 7.57 -10.59 -4.78
CA SER A 25 8.45 -11.11 -5.82
C SER A 25 8.68 -10.18 -7.01
N SER A 26 7.94 -9.08 -7.16
CA SER A 26 8.22 -8.06 -8.19
C SER A 26 9.06 -6.89 -7.65
N MET A 27 9.42 -6.90 -6.37
CA MET A 27 10.08 -5.77 -5.70
C MET A 27 11.61 -5.92 -5.71
N PRO A 28 12.39 -4.94 -6.21
CA PRO A 28 13.85 -5.04 -6.27
C PRO A 28 14.51 -5.33 -4.91
N ARG A 29 14.08 -4.64 -3.85
CA ARG A 29 14.61 -4.86 -2.49
C ARG A 29 14.34 -6.27 -1.97
N ALA A 30 13.26 -6.93 -2.37
CA ALA A 30 12.94 -8.30 -1.97
C ALA A 30 13.96 -9.32 -2.53
N HIS A 31 14.42 -9.11 -3.78
CA HIS A 31 15.49 -9.91 -4.36
C HIS A 31 16.81 -9.73 -3.61
N VAL A 32 17.15 -8.49 -3.22
CA VAL A 32 18.33 -8.21 -2.40
C VAL A 32 18.24 -8.93 -1.04
N ASN A 33 17.05 -8.92 -0.43
CA ASN A 33 16.80 -9.58 0.85
C ASN A 33 16.73 -11.12 0.74
N ARG A 34 16.68 -11.68 -0.47
CA ARG A 34 16.45 -13.13 -0.73
C ARG A 34 15.18 -13.67 -0.08
N ASP A 35 14.16 -12.84 0.07
CA ASP A 35 12.82 -13.26 0.52
C ASP A 35 11.75 -12.66 -0.39
N LEU A 36 11.19 -13.50 -1.24
CA LEU A 36 10.20 -13.12 -2.26
C LEU A 36 8.76 -13.39 -1.81
N ARG A 37 8.57 -13.90 -0.60
CA ARG A 37 7.24 -14.27 -0.10
C ARG A 37 6.51 -13.03 0.35
N GLY A 38 5.27 -12.89 -0.10
CA GLY A 38 4.37 -11.86 0.40
C GLY A 38 3.57 -11.16 -0.68
N LEU A 39 2.76 -10.22 -0.23
CA LEU A 39 1.82 -9.48 -1.05
C LEU A 39 1.51 -8.16 -0.35
N PHE A 40 1.60 -7.06 -1.09
CA PHE A 40 1.09 -5.78 -0.63
C PHE A 40 -0.26 -5.52 -1.29
N VAL A 41 -1.22 -5.04 -0.50
CA VAL A 41 -2.59 -4.76 -0.93
C VAL A 41 -2.99 -3.38 -0.42
N ALA A 42 -3.54 -2.56 -1.31
CA ALA A 42 -4.12 -1.26 -0.99
C ALA A 42 -5.59 -1.23 -1.41
N ILE A 43 -6.41 -0.58 -0.59
CA ILE A 43 -7.84 -0.37 -0.84
C ILE A 43 -8.05 1.13 -0.92
N ILE A 44 -8.52 1.58 -2.08
CA ILE A 44 -8.60 2.99 -2.45
C ILE A 44 -10.05 3.27 -2.83
N ASN A 45 -10.61 4.38 -2.37
CA ASN A 45 -11.91 4.86 -2.82
C ASN A 45 -11.78 5.41 -4.25
N GLN A 46 -12.61 4.94 -5.18
CA GLN A 46 -12.54 5.36 -6.58
C GLN A 46 -13.03 6.79 -6.81
N GLU A 47 -13.90 7.28 -5.92
CA GLU A 47 -14.55 8.59 -6.11
C GLU A 47 -13.63 9.77 -5.80
N ASP A 48 -12.77 9.64 -4.78
CA ASP A 48 -11.95 10.73 -4.25
C ASP A 48 -10.46 10.39 -4.06
N ASP A 49 -10.03 9.21 -4.56
CA ASP A 49 -8.65 8.71 -4.46
C ASP A 49 -8.14 8.54 -3.01
N GLN A 50 -9.02 8.49 -2.01
CA GLN A 50 -8.61 8.30 -0.61
C GLN A 50 -8.18 6.87 -0.32
N ILE A 51 -7.15 6.72 0.51
CA ILE A 51 -6.69 5.42 0.99
C ILE A 51 -7.62 4.96 2.12
N LEU A 52 -8.39 3.91 1.89
CA LEU A 52 -9.30 3.34 2.89
C LEU A 52 -8.61 2.31 3.78
N GLY A 53 -7.56 1.65 3.28
CA GLY A 53 -6.76 0.70 4.04
C GLY A 53 -5.65 0.06 3.25
N ALA A 54 -4.75 -0.60 3.97
CA ALA A 54 -3.66 -1.38 3.37
C ALA A 54 -3.29 -2.59 4.23
N SER A 55 -2.82 -3.63 3.57
CA SER A 55 -2.25 -4.83 4.19
C SER A 55 -0.95 -5.18 3.48
N LEU A 56 0.14 -5.23 4.24
CA LEU A 56 1.48 -5.47 3.72
C LEU A 56 2.00 -6.75 4.35
N LEU A 57 2.25 -7.77 3.53
CA LEU A 57 2.95 -8.99 3.93
C LEU A 57 4.31 -9.00 3.22
N GLY A 58 5.40 -8.88 3.97
CA GLY A 58 6.77 -8.86 3.47
C GLY A 58 7.74 -8.40 4.56
N ASN A 59 9.04 -8.48 4.29
CA ASN A 59 10.07 -8.06 5.24
C ASN A 59 9.93 -6.55 5.55
N ASN A 60 10.10 -6.18 6.83
CA ASN A 60 9.99 -4.80 7.34
C ASN A 60 8.63 -4.12 7.10
N SER A 61 7.55 -4.90 6.89
CA SER A 61 6.20 -4.35 6.67
C SER A 61 5.66 -3.54 7.85
N GLU A 62 6.10 -3.87 9.06
CA GLU A 62 5.75 -3.25 10.33
C GLU A 62 6.24 -1.81 10.45
N GLU A 63 7.34 -1.47 9.77
CA GLU A 63 7.89 -0.11 9.75
C GLU A 63 7.19 0.75 8.68
N ILE A 64 7.07 0.24 7.45
CA ILE A 64 6.60 1.04 6.31
C ILE A 64 5.08 1.24 6.28
N ILE A 65 4.29 0.41 6.98
CA ILE A 65 2.83 0.59 7.07
C ILE A 65 2.46 1.93 7.72
N ASN A 66 3.33 2.47 8.58
CA ASN A 66 3.11 3.73 9.27
C ASN A 66 3.11 4.92 8.29
N ILE A 67 3.79 4.82 7.14
CA ILE A 67 3.70 5.82 6.07
C ILE A 67 2.29 5.84 5.47
N VAL A 68 1.69 4.66 5.25
CA VAL A 68 0.31 4.57 4.76
C VAL A 68 -0.66 5.14 5.79
N LYS A 69 -0.48 4.82 7.08
CA LYS A 69 -1.31 5.39 8.15
C LYS A 69 -1.20 6.92 8.23
N LEU A 70 0.02 7.46 8.10
CA LEU A 70 0.25 8.89 8.03
C LEU A 70 -0.51 9.50 6.86
N ALA A 71 -0.43 8.91 5.67
CA ALA A 71 -1.18 9.39 4.50
C ALA A 71 -2.70 9.37 4.75
N MET A 72 -3.24 8.31 5.36
CA MET A 72 -4.65 8.23 5.72
C MET A 72 -5.08 9.32 6.72
N ASP A 73 -4.27 9.56 7.76
CA ASP A 73 -4.59 10.55 8.81
C ASP A 73 -4.60 11.98 8.29
N TYR A 74 -3.74 12.28 7.32
CA TYR A 74 -3.66 13.57 6.66
C TYR A 74 -4.45 13.64 5.35
N GLN A 75 -5.27 12.63 5.05
CA GLN A 75 -6.13 12.55 3.86
C GLN A 75 -5.36 12.76 2.54
N ILE A 76 -4.09 12.32 2.51
CA ILE A 76 -3.26 12.36 1.30
C ILE A 76 -3.86 11.36 0.31
N PRO A 77 -4.16 11.79 -0.94
CA PRO A 77 -4.68 10.88 -1.95
C PRO A 77 -3.66 9.77 -2.27
N ALA A 78 -4.14 8.62 -2.73
CA ALA A 78 -3.28 7.50 -3.13
C ALA A 78 -2.25 7.93 -4.19
N SER A 79 -2.66 8.74 -5.16
CA SER A 79 -1.77 9.38 -6.12
C SER A 79 -0.66 10.24 -5.49
N GLY A 80 -0.89 10.78 -4.28
CA GLY A 80 0.12 11.48 -3.50
C GLY A 80 1.27 10.56 -3.11
N LEU A 81 0.99 9.40 -2.50
CA LEU A 81 2.01 8.38 -2.22
C LEU A 81 2.67 7.85 -3.50
N ARG A 82 1.86 7.64 -4.55
CA ARG A 82 2.33 7.19 -5.86
C ARG A 82 3.38 8.12 -6.48
N ASN A 83 3.28 9.42 -6.23
CA ASN A 83 4.16 10.44 -6.83
C ASN A 83 5.37 10.81 -5.96
N LEU A 84 5.52 10.22 -4.77
CA LEU A 84 6.68 10.48 -3.91
C LEU A 84 7.96 9.87 -4.50
N VAL A 85 9.08 10.57 -4.29
CA VAL A 85 10.40 10.03 -4.56
C VAL A 85 10.81 9.15 -3.38
N PHE A 86 10.79 7.83 -3.59
CA PHE A 86 11.38 6.87 -2.66
C PHE A 86 12.81 6.55 -3.07
N THR A 87 13.65 6.26 -2.07
CA THR A 87 15.02 5.84 -2.32
C THR A 87 15.06 4.40 -2.84
N HIS A 88 15.95 4.17 -3.81
CA HIS A 88 16.14 2.86 -4.43
C HIS A 88 17.42 2.17 -3.92
N PRO A 89 17.40 0.85 -3.64
CA PRO A 89 16.21 0.01 -3.51
C PRO A 89 15.64 0.08 -2.08
N THR A 90 14.33 0.12 -1.89
CA THR A 90 13.68 -0.02 -0.57
C THR A 90 12.38 -0.80 -0.69
N MET A 91 11.84 -1.33 0.42
CA MET A 91 10.51 -1.95 0.37
C MET A 91 9.42 -0.89 0.09
N ALA A 92 9.61 0.32 0.62
CA ALA A 92 8.67 1.43 0.48
C ALA A 92 8.57 1.99 -0.95
N GLU A 93 9.62 1.86 -1.78
CA GLU A 93 9.57 2.37 -3.17
C GLU A 93 8.42 1.79 -3.98
N ASN A 94 8.01 0.56 -3.66
CA ASN A 94 6.93 -0.12 -4.35
C ASN A 94 5.56 0.49 -4.04
N PHE A 95 5.48 1.51 -3.17
CA PHE A 95 4.28 2.33 -3.03
C PHE A 95 3.98 3.13 -4.32
N ASN A 96 5.00 3.42 -5.14
CA ASN A 96 4.77 4.01 -6.47
C ASN A 96 3.94 3.08 -7.37
N ASP A 97 4.09 1.76 -7.24
CA ASP A 97 3.32 0.77 -8.01
C ASP A 97 2.03 0.35 -7.30
N LEU A 98 2.04 0.24 -5.97
CA LEU A 98 0.89 -0.16 -5.18
C LEU A 98 -0.25 0.87 -5.27
N PHE A 99 0.05 2.16 -5.31
CA PHE A 99 -0.95 3.24 -5.31
C PHE A 99 -1.20 3.85 -6.70
N GLN A 100 -0.95 3.08 -7.78
CA GLN A 100 -1.33 3.46 -9.15
C GLN A 100 -2.85 3.52 -9.36
#